data_AF-A0A524NRR8-F1
#
_entry.id   AF-A0A524NRR8-F1
#
_cell.length_a   1.000
_cell.length_b   1.000
_cell.length_c   1.000
_cell.angle_alpha   90.00
_cell.angle_beta   90.00
_cell.angle_gamma   90.00
#
_symmetry.space_group_name_H-M   'P 1'
#
loop_
_entity.id
_entity.type
_entity.pdbx_description
1 polymer ?
#
loop_
_entity_poly.entity_id
_entity_poly.type
_entity_poly.pdbx_seq_one_letter_code
_entity_poly.pdbx_strand_id
1 'polypeptide(L)' 'MTHVDHKPAHLSASCAVLTVSDTRTVETDESGRLLCERLTGAGHRIEVYEILPDEPGDVRGKVRALV' A
#
# COMPACT_ATOMS: atom_id res chain seq x y z
N MET A 1 12.03 15.88 36.48
CA MET A 1 11.09 15.25 35.53
C MET A 1 11.92 14.35 34.63
N THR A 2 11.76 13.04 34.77
CA THR A 2 12.50 12.04 33.99
C THR A 2 11.93 12.01 32.57
N HIS A 3 12.74 12.39 31.59
CA HIS A 3 12.41 12.27 30.17
C HIS A 3 12.35 10.77 29.85
N VAL A 4 11.15 10.22 29.69
CA VAL A 4 10.98 8.85 29.20
C VAL A 4 11.28 8.89 27.71
N ASP A 5 12.33 8.20 27.29
CA ASP A 5 12.64 7.99 25.87
C ASP A 5 11.44 7.35 25.17
N HIS A 6 10.67 8.16 24.45
CA HIS A 6 9.58 7.71 23.60
C HIS A 6 10.19 7.17 22.30
N LYS A 7 10.93 6.07 22.37
CA LYS A 7 11.32 5.33 21.16
C LYS A 7 10.03 4.79 20.56
N PRO A 8 9.58 5.26 19.37
CA PRO A 8 8.43 4.64 18.74
C PRO A 8 8.81 3.17 18.49
N ALA A 9 8.02 2.25 19.02
CA ALA A 9 8.14 0.86 18.61
C ALA A 9 7.99 0.81 17.10
N HIS A 10 8.93 0.18 16.40
CA HIS A 10 8.83 -0.03 14.96
C HIS A 10 7.69 -1.04 14.71
N LEU A 11 6.47 -0.52 14.53
CA LEU A 11 5.29 -1.33 14.25
C LEU A 11 5.25 -1.64 12.76
N SER A 12 5.39 -2.92 12.43
CA SER A 12 5.17 -3.43 11.07
C SER A 12 3.66 -3.50 10.80
N ALA A 13 3.25 -3.02 9.63
CA ALA A 13 1.86 -3.03 9.19
C ALA A 13 1.73 -3.93 7.96
N SER A 14 0.59 -4.59 7.83
CA SER A 14 0.18 -5.25 6.59
C SER A 14 -0.54 -4.22 5.70
N CYS A 15 -0.11 -4.11 4.46
CA CYS A 15 -0.54 -3.07 3.52
C CYS A 15 -1.06 -3.68 2.22
N ALA A 16 -2.03 -3.01 1.61
CA ALA A 16 -2.48 -3.27 0.25
C ALA A 16 -2.17 -2.05 -0.61
N VAL A 17 -1.66 -2.27 -1.83
CA VAL A 17 -1.36 -1.23 -2.81
C VAL A 17 -2.28 -1.45 -4.01
N LEU A 18 -3.18 -0.49 -4.26
CA LEU A 18 -4.10 -0.52 -5.38
C LEU A 18 -3.79 0.64 -6.31
N THR A 19 -3.37 0.34 -7.54
CA THR A 19 -3.17 1.34 -8.58
C THR A 19 -4.44 1.45 -9.40
N VAL A 20 -5.08 2.61 -9.40
CA VAL A 20 -6.29 2.87 -10.18
C VAL A 20 -5.91 3.61 -11.45
N SER A 21 -6.00 2.94 -12.60
CA SER A 21 -5.71 3.51 -13.91
C SER A 21 -6.18 2.61 -15.05
N ASP A 22 -6.77 3.20 -16.08
CA ASP A 22 -7.22 2.46 -17.27
C ASP A 22 -6.08 2.07 -18.23
N THR A 23 -4.91 2.69 -18.09
CA THR A 23 -3.80 2.55 -19.05
C THR A 23 -2.54 1.95 -18.45
N ARG A 24 -2.45 1.86 -17.12
CA ARG A 24 -1.29 1.26 -16.46
C ARG A 24 -1.29 -0.26 -16.60
N THR A 25 -0.10 -0.80 -16.75
CA THR A 25 0.19 -2.23 -16.66
C THR A 25 1.20 -2.44 -15.54
N VAL A 26 1.48 -3.70 -15.21
CA VAL A 26 2.50 -4.04 -14.19
C VAL A 26 3.86 -3.45 -14.54
N GLU A 27 4.19 -3.34 -15.83
CA GLU A 27 5.47 -2.78 -16.30
C GLU A 27 5.51 -1.25 -16.22
N THR A 28 4.38 -0.58 -16.48
CA THR A 28 4.30 0.90 -16.50
C THR A 28 3.86 1.49 -15.17
N ASP A 29 3.52 0.67 -14.18
CA ASP A 29 3.12 1.13 -12.86
C ASP A 29 4.31 1.49 -11.95
N GLU A 30 4.97 2.57 -12.31
CA GLU A 30 6.09 3.12 -11.54
C GLU A 30 5.67 3.55 -10.13
N SER A 31 4.45 4.07 -9.98
CA SER A 31 3.95 4.58 -8.70
C SER A 31 3.61 3.44 -7.73
N GLY A 32 2.91 2.40 -8.20
CA GLY A 32 2.64 1.22 -7.39
C GLY A 32 3.92 0.49 -7.00
N ARG A 33 4.86 0.34 -7.94
CA ARG A 33 6.20 -0.21 -7.64
C ARG A 33 6.93 0.61 -6.58
N LEU A 34 6.97 1.93 -6.71
CA LEU A 34 7.62 2.82 -5.74
C LEU A 34 6.99 2.72 -4.35
N LEU A 35 5.66 2.59 -4.25
CA LEU A 35 4.97 2.39 -2.97
C LEU A 35 5.36 1.05 -2.32
N CYS A 36 5.36 -0.04 -3.08
CA CYS A 36 5.80 -1.35 -2.60
C CYS A 36 7.24 -1.30 -2.09
N GLU A 37 8.17 -0.71 -2.85
CA GLU A 37 9.57 -0.57 -2.45
C GLU A 37 9.73 0.24 -1.16
N ARG A 38 9.01 1.37 -1.02
CA ARG A 38 9.10 2.22 0.18
C ARG A 38 8.48 1.57 1.41
N LEU A 39 7.32 0.93 1.27
CA LEU A 39 6.63 0.27 2.38
C LEU A 39 7.43 -0.93 2.88
N THR A 40 7.92 -1.77 1.96
CA THR A 40 8.79 -2.91 2.32
C THR A 40 10.12 -2.45 2.91
N GLY A 41 10.75 -1.43 2.32
CA GLY A 41 11.98 -0.83 2.84
C GLY A 41 11.83 -0.20 4.24
N ALA A 42 10.63 0.24 4.60
CA ALA A 42 10.30 0.72 5.94
C ALA A 42 9.91 -0.39 6.94
N GLY A 43 9.90 -1.67 6.50
CA GLY A 43 9.58 -2.82 7.36
C GLY A 43 8.10 -3.20 7.40
N HIS A 44 7.27 -2.65 6.51
CA HIS A 44 5.88 -3.08 6.33
C HIS A 44 5.80 -4.28 5.38
N ARG A 45 4.69 -5.03 5.44
CA ARG A 45 4.43 -6.16 4.53
C ARG A 45 3.38 -5.76 3.51
N ILE A 46 3.59 -6.11 2.24
CA ILE A 46 2.57 -5.98 1.20
C ILE A 46 1.83 -7.31 1.09
N GLU A 47 0.56 -7.33 1.45
CA GLU A 47 -0.30 -8.51 1.32
C GLU A 47 -0.98 -8.55 -0.05
N VAL A 48 -1.26 -7.37 -0.63
CA VAL A 48 -1.94 -7.24 -1.92
C VAL A 48 -1.32 -6.12 -2.73
N TYR A 49 -1.05 -6.40 -4.01
CA TYR A 49 -0.71 -5.42 -5.03
C TYR A 49 -1.57 -5.69 -6.27
N GLU A 50 -2.32 -4.70 -6.72
CA GLU A 50 -3.23 -4.87 -7.86
C GLU A 50 -3.45 -3.57 -8.63
N ILE A 51 -3.63 -3.69 -9.93
CA ILE A 51 -3.99 -2.59 -10.84
C ILE A 51 -5.46 -2.76 -11.22
N LEU A 52 -6.24 -1.72 -11.04
CA LEU A 52 -7.68 -1.67 -11.29
C LEU A 52 -8.00 -0.57 -12.29
N PRO A 53 -9.04 -0.73 -13.13
CA PRO A 53 -9.57 0.36 -13.94
C PRO A 53 -10.16 1.47 -13.05
N ASP A 54 -10.31 2.68 -13.59
CA ASP A 54 -10.91 3.84 -12.88
C ASP A 54 -12.43 3.76 -12.81
N GLU A 55 -12.91 2.61 -12.34
CA GLU A 55 -14.31 2.30 -12.17
C GLU A 55 -14.66 2.32 -10.67
N PRO A 56 -15.49 3.29 -10.21
CA PRO A 56 -15.79 3.45 -8.79
C PRO A 56 -16.40 2.19 -8.13
N GLY A 57 -17.10 1.35 -8.90
CA GLY A 57 -17.64 0.07 -8.44
C GLY A 57 -16.53 -0.91 -8.06
N ASP A 58 -15.54 -1.08 -8.93
CA ASP A 58 -14.44 -2.02 -8.77
C ASP A 58 -13.53 -1.61 -7.61
N VAL A 59 -13.20 -0.32 -7.53
CA VAL A 59 -12.38 0.22 -6.42
C VAL A 59 -13.07 -0.01 -5.08
N ARG A 60 -14.37 0.31 -4.95
CA ARG A 60 -15.12 0.09 -3.70
C ARG A 60 -15.24 -1.39 -3.36
N GLY A 61 -15.48 -2.25 -4.35
CA GLY A 61 -15.55 -3.69 -4.18
C GLY A 61 -14.24 -4.25 -3.65
N LYS A 62 -13.12 -3.84 -4.26
CA LYS A 62 -11.79 -4.28 -3.83
C LYS A 62 -11.46 -3.80 -2.42
N VAL A 63 -11.67 -2.52 -2.12
CA VAL A 63 -11.40 -1.97 -0.78
C VAL A 63 -12.20 -2.69 0.30
N ARG A 64 -13.47 -3.03 0.05
CA ARG A 64 -14.30 -3.80 0.99
C ARG A 64 -13.81 -5.24 1.20
N ALA A 65 -13.15 -5.85 0.21
CA ALA A 65 -12.62 -7.20 0.33
C ALA A 65 -11.29 -7.26 1.11
N LEU A 66 -10.66 -6.11 1.38
CA LEU A 66 -9.38 -5.99 2.09
C LEU A 66 -9.52 -5.75 3.60
N VAL A 67 -10.75 -5.53 4.09
CA VAL A 67 -11.08 -5.27 5.51
C VAL A 67 -11.94 -6.38 6.09
#